data_AF-A0A7V1NSX4-F1
#
_entry.id   AF-A0A7V1NSX4-F1
#
_cell.length_a   1.000
_cell.length_b   1.000
_cell.length_c   1.000
_cell.angle_alpha   90.00
_cell.angle_beta   90.00
_cell.angle_gamma   90.00
#
_symmetry.space_group_name_H-M   'P 1'
#
loop_
_entity.id
_entity.type
_entity.pdbx_description
1 polymer ?
#
loop_
_entity_poly.entity_id
_entity_poly.type
_entity_poly.pdbx_seq_one_letter_code
_entity_poly.pdbx_strand_id
1 'polypeptide(L)'
;MKTFRVGILVPWVNTAMEEGIPNLVHPDIGLHWARLRPKTLPEDGHDTSYLRDMLLSIPKALSRFDGLSLHAMVIGCTSASFIRDHLRVRIPDKYKHLKFITAFDAILLQLQDANVKRTLLFAPYDKKTIDAEVELLQLHGIQVVKSVSLPYKDEIRYITPDQIYDTFMIEYTECDAVMFSCTALYTLEAIETIRTQV
;
A
#
# COMPACT_ATOMS: atom_id res chain seq x y z
N MET A 1 -15.41 -3.30 24.29
CA MET A 1 -14.61 -2.09 23.96
C MET A 1 -13.35 -2.57 23.26
N LYS A 2 -12.90 -1.94 22.17
CA LYS A 2 -11.67 -2.35 21.47
C LYS A 2 -10.45 -2.10 22.37
N THR A 3 -9.56 -3.10 22.47
CA THR A 3 -8.37 -3.07 23.33
C THR A 3 -7.22 -2.29 22.68
N PHE A 4 -7.04 -2.45 21.37
CA PHE A 4 -6.00 -1.78 20.60
C PHE A 4 -6.62 -0.79 19.62
N ARG A 5 -5.95 0.32 19.36
CA ARG A 5 -6.40 1.35 18.42
C ARG A 5 -5.28 1.68 17.44
N VAL A 6 -5.59 1.60 16.15
CA VAL A 6 -4.66 1.88 15.07
C VAL A 6 -5.22 3.03 14.24
N GLY A 7 -4.42 4.08 14.09
CA GLY A 7 -4.70 5.13 13.11
C GLY A 7 -4.22 4.69 11.73
N ILE A 8 -4.98 4.99 10.69
CA ILE A 8 -4.65 4.67 9.31
C ILE A 8 -4.79 5.92 8.46
N LEU A 9 -3.68 6.31 7.85
CA LEU A 9 -3.60 7.36 6.86
C LEU A 9 -3.74 6.75 5.47
N VAL A 10 -4.82 7.08 4.76
CA VAL A 10 -5.10 6.53 3.42
C VAL A 10 -5.13 7.64 2.38
N PRO A 11 -4.69 7.40 1.13
CA PRO A 11 -4.93 8.34 0.03
C PRO A 11 -6.42 8.73 -0.07
N TRP A 12 -6.71 9.96 -0.45
CA TRP A 12 -8.07 10.53 -0.39
C TRP A 12 -9.12 9.78 -1.22
N VAL A 13 -8.71 9.09 -2.28
CA VAL A 13 -9.58 8.28 -3.15
C VAL A 13 -9.63 6.80 -2.78
N ASN A 14 -8.73 6.32 -1.91
CA ASN A 14 -8.57 4.89 -1.64
C ASN A 14 -9.63 4.39 -0.65
N THR A 15 -10.60 3.63 -1.16
CA THR A 15 -11.64 2.96 -0.37
C THR A 15 -11.33 1.48 -0.09
N ALA A 16 -10.47 0.85 -0.91
CA ALA A 16 -10.13 -0.56 -0.82
C ALA A 16 -9.62 -0.98 0.58
N MET A 17 -8.83 -0.12 1.24
CA MET A 17 -8.35 -0.43 2.60
C MET A 17 -9.47 -0.41 3.64
N GLU A 18 -10.39 0.56 3.56
CA GLU A 18 -11.51 0.67 4.50
C GLU A 18 -12.51 -0.48 4.33
N GLU A 19 -12.61 -1.03 3.13
CA GLU A 19 -13.47 -2.18 2.83
C GLU A 19 -12.77 -3.50 3.15
N GLY A 20 -11.45 -3.62 2.89
CA GLY A 20 -10.69 -4.86 3.04
C GLY A 20 -10.19 -5.13 4.46
N ILE A 21 -9.52 -4.17 5.10
CA ILE A 21 -8.84 -4.37 6.40
C ILE A 21 -9.80 -4.82 7.51
N PRO A 22 -11.03 -4.29 7.65
CA PRO A 22 -11.95 -4.76 8.70
C PRO A 22 -12.20 -6.27 8.69
N ASN A 23 -12.08 -6.93 7.54
CA ASN A 23 -12.27 -8.38 7.40
C ASN A 23 -11.03 -9.19 7.80
N LEU A 24 -9.87 -8.55 7.98
CA LEU A 24 -8.58 -9.20 8.24
C LEU A 24 -8.05 -8.98 9.66
N VAL A 25 -8.55 -7.97 10.36
CA VAL A 25 -8.01 -7.58 11.67
C VAL A 25 -8.70 -8.31 12.81
N HIS A 26 -7.95 -8.57 13.88
CA HIS A 26 -8.49 -9.14 15.11
C HIS A 26 -9.64 -8.27 15.67
N PRO A 27 -10.73 -8.86 16.21
CA PRO A 27 -11.88 -8.12 16.72
C PRO A 27 -11.57 -7.15 17.86
N ASP A 28 -10.41 -7.24 18.51
CA ASP A 28 -9.99 -6.28 19.54
C ASP A 28 -9.29 -5.03 19.00
N ILE A 29 -9.00 -4.98 17.70
CA ILE A 29 -8.39 -3.83 17.04
C ILE A 29 -9.50 -2.89 16.56
N GLY A 30 -9.43 -1.64 17.01
CA GLY A 30 -10.21 -0.51 16.51
C GLY A 30 -9.42 0.23 15.44
N LEU A 31 -10.06 0.49 14.30
CA LEU A 31 -9.48 1.19 13.17
C LEU A 31 -10.01 2.62 13.13
N HIS A 32 -9.10 3.59 12.97
CA HIS A 32 -9.43 5.00 12.86
C HIS A 32 -8.79 5.57 11.59
N TRP A 33 -9.57 6.24 10.76
CA TRP A 33 -9.15 6.63 9.43
C TRP A 33 -8.96 8.15 9.30
N ALA A 34 -7.94 8.56 8.57
CA ALA A 34 -7.81 9.93 8.09
C ALA A 34 -7.28 9.95 6.66
N ARG A 35 -7.76 10.90 5.86
CA ARG A 35 -7.40 11.04 4.45
C ARG A 35 -6.12 11.87 4.29
N LEU A 36 -5.21 11.37 3.47
CA LEU A 36 -4.12 12.12 2.88
C LEU A 36 -4.62 12.74 1.58
N ARG A 37 -4.91 14.03 1.62
CA ARG A 37 -5.41 14.78 0.46
C ARG A 37 -4.32 15.76 0.01
N PRO A 38 -3.80 15.64 -1.22
CA PRO A 38 -2.86 16.60 -1.75
C PRO A 38 -3.53 17.97 -1.92
N LYS A 39 -2.72 19.04 -1.93
CA LYS A 39 -3.22 20.39 -2.18
C LYS A 39 -3.62 20.55 -3.64
N THR A 40 -2.76 20.09 -4.54
CA THR A 40 -3.03 20.00 -5.98
C THR A 40 -3.56 18.61 -6.29
N LEU A 41 -4.71 18.52 -6.93
CA LEU A 41 -5.27 17.25 -7.39
C LEU A 41 -4.61 16.83 -8.69
N PRO A 42 -4.45 15.52 -8.94
CA PRO A 42 -3.96 15.05 -10.22
C PRO A 42 -4.90 15.41 -11.36
N GLU A 43 -4.35 15.55 -12.57
CA GLU A 43 -5.13 15.78 -13.78
C GLU A 43 -5.92 14.53 -14.22
N ASP A 44 -5.32 13.35 -14.05
CA ASP A 44 -5.91 12.04 -14.33
C ASP A 44 -5.38 10.95 -13.38
N GLY A 45 -5.79 9.68 -13.55
CA GLY A 45 -5.36 8.60 -12.68
C GLY A 45 -3.92 8.12 -12.88
N HIS A 46 -3.22 8.57 -13.92
CA HIS A 46 -1.81 8.26 -14.20
C HIS A 46 -0.86 9.35 -13.72
N ASP A 47 -1.34 10.57 -13.48
CA ASP A 47 -0.55 11.66 -12.89
C ASP A 47 -0.11 11.31 -11.47
N THR A 48 1.20 11.13 -11.25
CA THR A 48 1.81 10.84 -9.95
C THR A 48 2.39 12.06 -9.23
N SER A 49 2.25 13.27 -9.81
CA SER A 49 2.81 14.51 -9.27
C SER A 49 2.25 14.88 -7.89
N TYR A 50 1.03 14.43 -7.60
CA TYR A 50 0.35 14.67 -6.32
C TYR A 50 1.00 13.97 -5.13
N LEU A 51 1.83 12.94 -5.34
CA LEU A 51 2.34 12.09 -4.25
C LEU A 51 3.12 12.91 -3.22
N ARG A 52 3.92 13.87 -3.66
CA ARG A 52 4.64 14.77 -2.75
C ARG A 52 3.71 15.60 -1.89
N ASP A 53 2.72 16.25 -2.49
CA ASP A 53 1.75 17.09 -1.79
C ASP A 53 0.89 16.27 -0.82
N MET A 54 0.56 15.05 -1.22
CA MET A 54 -0.16 14.09 -0.37
C MET A 54 0.66 13.74 0.86
N LEU A 55 1.96 13.47 0.71
CA LEU A 55 2.85 13.19 1.84
C LEU A 55 3.05 14.40 2.76
N LEU A 56 3.13 15.60 2.19
CA LEU A 56 3.17 16.85 2.97
C LEU A 56 1.88 17.10 3.78
N SER A 57 0.77 16.42 3.44
CA SER A 57 -0.48 16.50 4.20
C SER A 57 -0.50 15.66 5.49
N ILE A 58 0.46 14.75 5.69
CA ILE A 58 0.52 13.83 6.84
C ILE A 58 0.37 14.56 8.20
N PRO A 59 1.09 15.65 8.51
CA PRO A 59 0.93 16.33 9.80
C PRO A 59 -0.50 16.82 10.07
N LYS A 60 -1.20 17.30 9.02
CA LYS A 60 -2.59 17.76 9.11
C LYS A 60 -3.58 16.60 9.24
N ALA A 61 -3.28 15.46 8.63
CA ALA A 61 -4.08 14.26 8.78
C ALA A 61 -3.89 13.62 10.17
N LEU A 62 -2.67 13.62 10.70
CA LEU A 62 -2.36 13.14 12.05
C LEU A 62 -3.13 13.91 13.14
N SER A 63 -3.33 15.22 12.97
CA SER A 63 -4.13 16.01 13.92
C SER A 63 -5.60 15.63 14.00
N ARG A 64 -6.11 14.85 13.05
CA ARG A 64 -7.47 14.30 13.11
C ARG A 64 -7.61 13.19 14.14
N PHE A 65 -6.50 12.66 14.65
CA PHE A 65 -6.49 11.67 15.73
C PHE A 65 -6.23 12.29 17.11
N ASP A 66 -6.12 13.62 17.22
CA ASP A 66 -5.91 14.28 18.51
C ASP A 66 -7.05 13.92 19.49
N GLY A 67 -6.68 13.52 20.70
CA GLY A 67 -7.60 13.01 21.72
C GLY A 67 -7.79 11.48 21.73
N LEU A 68 -7.25 10.76 20.75
CA LEU A 68 -7.26 9.29 20.75
C LEU A 68 -5.94 8.72 21.29
N SER A 69 -6.03 7.72 22.17
CA SER A 69 -4.89 6.88 22.56
C SER A 69 -4.65 5.81 21.50
N LEU A 70 -3.88 6.15 20.47
CA LEU A 70 -3.45 5.23 19.42
C LEU A 70 -2.22 4.42 19.86
N HIS A 71 -2.15 3.16 19.41
CA HIS A 71 -1.02 2.26 19.65
C HIS A 71 -0.06 2.19 18.46
N ALA A 72 -0.59 2.41 17.25
CA ALA A 72 0.19 2.41 16.01
C ALA A 72 -0.46 3.33 14.97
N MET A 73 0.34 3.69 13.98
CA MET A 73 -0.05 4.46 12.80
C MET A 73 0.33 3.68 11.54
N VAL A 74 -0.62 3.49 10.63
CA VAL A 74 -0.39 2.87 9.33
C VAL A 74 -0.43 3.93 8.24
N ILE A 75 0.54 3.90 7.33
CA ILE A 75 0.54 4.70 6.10
C ILE A 75 0.14 3.79 4.95
N GLY A 76 -1.12 3.90 4.56
CA GLY A 76 -1.80 3.08 3.56
C GLY A 76 -1.47 3.45 2.12
N CYS A 77 -0.19 3.67 1.80
CA CYS A 77 0.28 3.96 0.45
C CYS A 77 1.64 3.29 0.26
N THR A 78 1.75 2.37 -0.70
CA THR A 78 3.01 1.64 -0.95
C THR A 78 4.07 2.55 -1.54
N SER A 79 3.72 3.30 -2.60
CA SER A 79 4.61 4.23 -3.31
C SER A 79 5.16 5.36 -2.46
N ALA A 80 4.49 5.70 -1.34
CA ALA A 80 5.03 6.61 -0.33
C ALA A 80 6.41 6.18 0.23
N SER A 81 6.72 4.89 0.19
CA SER A 81 7.85 4.29 0.91
C SER A 81 9.14 4.24 0.10
N PHE A 82 9.09 4.37 -1.23
CA PHE A 82 10.25 4.22 -2.11
C PHE A 82 10.49 5.39 -3.07
N ILE A 83 9.62 6.41 -3.08
CA ILE A 83 9.94 7.64 -3.80
C ILE A 83 10.96 8.44 -2.96
N ARG A 84 12.24 8.19 -3.27
CA ARG A 84 13.44 8.63 -2.54
C ARG A 84 13.47 10.14 -2.22
N ASP A 85 12.82 10.97 -3.03
CA ASP A 85 12.78 12.43 -2.87
C ASP A 85 11.70 12.95 -1.90
N HIS A 86 10.87 12.09 -1.32
CA HIS A 86 9.68 12.53 -0.54
C HIS A 86 9.65 12.05 0.92
N LEU A 87 10.61 11.22 1.35
CA LEU A 87 10.61 10.57 2.67
C LEU A 87 10.99 11.44 3.86
N ARG A 88 11.32 12.74 3.67
CA ARG A 88 11.50 13.67 4.79
C ARG A 88 10.19 14.32 5.23
N VAL A 89 9.10 13.55 5.27
CA VAL A 89 7.88 14.01 5.94
C VAL A 89 8.21 14.19 7.41
N ARG A 90 8.25 15.44 7.85
CA ARG A 90 8.54 15.76 9.24
C ARG A 90 7.32 15.38 10.09
N ILE A 91 7.38 14.22 10.72
CA ILE A 91 6.42 13.82 11.75
C ILE A 91 6.55 14.79 12.93
N PRO A 92 5.47 15.48 13.34
CA PRO A 92 5.50 16.38 14.50
C PRO A 92 5.94 15.64 15.77
N ASP A 93 6.70 16.31 16.64
CA ASP A 93 7.31 15.69 17.83
C ASP A 93 6.28 14.97 18.72
N LYS A 94 5.09 15.55 18.86
CA LYS A 94 4.00 14.95 19.65
C LYS A 94 3.52 13.59 19.15
N TYR A 95 3.80 13.20 17.90
CA TYR A 95 3.43 11.89 17.35
C TYR A 95 4.60 10.91 17.24
N LYS A 96 5.83 11.32 17.55
CA LYS A 96 7.03 10.46 17.43
C LYS A 96 7.00 9.22 18.33
N HIS A 97 6.18 9.23 19.37
CA HIS A 97 5.98 8.08 20.25
C HIS A 97 5.17 6.95 19.59
N LEU A 98 4.45 7.23 18.49
CA LEU A 98 3.68 6.22 17.77
C LEU A 98 4.60 5.36 16.91
N LYS A 99 4.33 4.05 16.86
CA LYS A 99 4.94 3.16 15.87
C LYS A 99 4.29 3.41 14.50
N PHE A 100 5.07 3.92 13.56
CA PHE A 100 4.65 4.07 12.16
C PHE A 100 4.97 2.79 11.39
N ILE A 101 4.01 2.34 10.60
CA ILE A 101 4.10 1.16 9.74
C ILE A 101 3.65 1.60 8.35
N THR A 102 4.52 1.52 7.36
CA THR A 102 4.14 1.75 5.96
C THR A 102 3.58 0.48 5.35
N ALA A 103 2.82 0.61 4.25
CA ALA A 103 2.40 -0.56 3.48
C ALA A 103 3.61 -1.39 2.99
N PHE A 104 4.73 -0.74 2.66
CA PHE A 104 5.96 -1.43 2.29
C PHE A 104 6.59 -2.18 3.47
N ASP A 105 6.62 -1.60 4.68
CA ASP A 105 7.10 -2.30 5.88
C ASP A 105 6.31 -3.58 6.13
N ALA A 106 4.98 -3.52 5.96
CA ALA A 106 4.10 -4.67 6.14
C ALA A 106 4.35 -5.77 5.09
N ILE A 107 4.52 -5.39 3.81
CA ILE A 107 4.88 -6.31 2.74
C ILE A 107 6.24 -6.96 3.04
N LEU A 108 7.24 -6.14 3.36
CA LEU A 108 8.60 -6.60 3.61
C LEU A 108 8.64 -7.60 4.77
N LEU A 109 7.96 -7.29 5.87
CA LEU A 109 7.85 -8.20 7.02
C LEU A 109 7.25 -9.54 6.60
N GLN A 110 6.15 -9.52 5.85
CA GLN A 110 5.48 -10.75 5.40
C GLN A 110 6.36 -11.60 4.48
N LEU A 111 7.10 -10.97 3.55
CA LEU A 111 8.02 -11.67 2.66
C LEU A 111 9.20 -12.28 3.44
N GLN A 112 9.72 -11.57 4.43
CA GLN A 112 10.80 -12.05 5.29
C GLN A 112 10.35 -13.22 6.18
N ASP A 113 9.18 -13.12 6.82
CA ASP A 113 8.61 -14.17 7.66
C ASP A 113 8.34 -15.46 6.86
N ALA A 114 7.96 -15.31 5.59
CA ALA A 114 7.77 -16.42 4.66
C ALA A 114 9.08 -16.92 4.00
N ASN A 115 10.24 -16.35 4.36
CA ASN A 115 11.54 -16.65 3.77
C ASN A 115 11.60 -16.51 2.24
N VAL A 116 10.77 -15.64 1.66
CA VAL A 116 10.73 -15.38 0.21
C VAL A 116 12.08 -14.82 -0.27
N LYS A 117 12.62 -15.38 -1.34
CA LYS A 117 13.82 -14.88 -2.03
C LYS A 117 13.52 -14.35 -3.41
N ARG A 118 12.50 -14.89 -4.07
CA ARG A 118 12.10 -14.58 -5.44
C ARG A 118 10.62 -14.23 -5.48
N THR A 119 10.29 -13.02 -5.89
CA THR A 119 8.90 -12.55 -6.00
C THR A 119 8.55 -12.10 -7.42
N LEU A 120 7.31 -12.36 -7.83
CA LEU A 120 6.67 -11.73 -8.99
C LEU A 120 5.92 -10.49 -8.51
N LEU A 121 6.13 -9.33 -9.13
CA LEU A 121 5.53 -8.06 -8.73
C LEU A 121 4.47 -7.61 -9.74
N PHE A 122 3.24 -7.39 -9.29
CA PHE A 122 2.18 -6.72 -10.05
C PHE A 122 1.87 -5.39 -9.39
N ALA A 123 1.87 -4.30 -10.17
CA ALA A 123 1.54 -2.99 -9.63
C ALA A 123 0.88 -2.10 -10.70
N PRO A 124 -0.10 -1.25 -10.36
CA PRO A 124 -0.77 -0.36 -11.31
C PRO A 124 0.00 0.97 -11.43
N TYR A 125 1.32 0.88 -11.61
CA TYR A 125 2.21 2.04 -11.63
C TYR A 125 2.94 2.17 -12.97
N ASP A 126 3.44 3.38 -13.22
CA ASP A 126 4.40 3.60 -14.30
C ASP A 126 5.70 2.83 -14.07
N LYS A 127 6.48 2.65 -15.15
CA LYS A 127 7.73 1.89 -15.10
C LYS A 127 8.73 2.44 -14.07
N LYS A 128 8.85 3.77 -13.94
CA LYS A 128 9.81 4.40 -13.03
C LYS A 128 9.47 4.06 -11.58
N THR A 129 8.19 4.06 -11.24
CA THR A 129 7.68 3.73 -9.91
C THR A 129 7.88 2.24 -9.61
N ILE A 130 7.61 1.36 -10.57
CA ILE A 130 7.91 -0.08 -10.47
C ILE A 130 9.41 -0.31 -10.26
N ASP A 131 10.26 0.30 -11.08
CA ASP A 131 11.72 0.15 -10.98
C ASP A 131 12.23 0.56 -9.58
N ALA A 132 11.70 1.64 -9.01
CA ALA A 132 12.06 2.09 -7.66
C ALA A 132 11.64 1.09 -6.56
N GLU A 133 10.48 0.43 -6.71
CA GLU A 133 10.03 -0.62 -5.80
C GLU A 133 10.89 -1.89 -5.93
N VAL A 134 11.23 -2.27 -7.16
CA VAL A 134 12.14 -3.38 -7.46
C VAL A 134 13.51 -3.15 -6.81
N GLU A 135 14.09 -1.95 -6.97
CA GLU A 135 15.34 -1.59 -6.33
C GLU A 135 15.25 -1.70 -4.80
N LEU A 136 14.16 -1.23 -4.19
CA LEU A 136 14.01 -1.28 -2.74
C LEU A 136 13.86 -2.72 -2.23
N LEU A 137 13.14 -3.59 -2.94
CA LEU A 137 13.04 -5.02 -2.62
C LEU A 137 14.41 -5.71 -2.73
N GLN A 138 15.17 -5.39 -3.79
CA GLN A 138 16.53 -5.92 -3.99
C GLN A 138 17.49 -5.52 -2.87
N LEU A 139 17.41 -4.27 -2.38
CA LEU A 139 18.18 -3.80 -1.23
C LEU A 139 17.90 -4.60 0.05
N HIS A 140 16.72 -5.22 0.15
CA HIS A 140 16.34 -6.10 1.26
C HIS A 140 16.55 -7.59 0.97
N GLY A 141 17.29 -7.92 -0.09
CA GLY A 141 17.64 -9.30 -0.45
C GLY A 141 16.52 -10.10 -1.10
N ILE A 142 15.50 -9.42 -1.65
CA ILE A 142 14.39 -10.03 -2.36
C ILE A 142 14.56 -9.75 -3.85
N GLN A 143 14.75 -10.81 -4.65
CA GLN A 143 14.84 -10.72 -6.10
C GLN A 143 13.44 -10.63 -6.70
N VAL A 144 13.18 -9.56 -7.47
CA VAL A 144 11.99 -9.50 -8.33
C VAL A 144 12.29 -10.23 -9.64
N VAL A 145 11.68 -11.40 -9.85
CA VAL A 145 11.94 -12.22 -11.05
C VAL A 145 11.32 -11.63 -12.31
N LYS A 146 10.21 -10.92 -12.14
CA LYS A 146 9.48 -10.20 -13.18
C LYS A 146 8.58 -9.16 -12.50
N SER A 147 8.39 -8.04 -13.19
CA SER A 147 7.49 -6.97 -12.74
C SER A 147 6.48 -6.67 -13.85
N VAL A 148 5.22 -6.54 -13.49
CA VAL A 148 4.09 -6.38 -14.40
C VAL A 148 3.34 -5.10 -14.01
N SER A 149 3.12 -4.23 -14.99
CA SER A 149 2.23 -3.08 -14.83
C SER A 149 0.79 -3.53 -15.08
N LEU A 150 -0.09 -3.37 -14.10
CA LEU A 150 -1.51 -3.67 -14.24
C LEU A 150 -2.17 -2.57 -15.09
N PRO A 151 -2.84 -2.91 -16.20
CA PRO A 151 -3.48 -1.91 -17.05
C PRO A 151 -4.75 -1.36 -16.37
N TYR A 152 -4.94 -0.06 -16.48
CA TYR A 152 -6.18 0.62 -16.11
C TYR A 152 -6.41 1.82 -17.02
N LYS A 153 -7.67 2.23 -17.15
CA LYS A 153 -8.09 3.32 -18.03
C LYS A 153 -8.24 4.65 -17.30
N ASP A 154 -8.96 4.63 -16.18
CA ASP A 154 -9.36 5.84 -15.47
C ASP A 154 -8.60 5.93 -14.14
N GLU A 155 -9.03 5.19 -13.11
CA GLU A 155 -8.40 5.18 -11.80
C GLU A 155 -8.09 3.76 -11.34
N ILE A 156 -7.01 3.60 -10.58
CA ILE A 156 -6.54 2.32 -10.03
C ILE A 156 -7.66 1.55 -9.28
N ARG A 157 -8.53 2.26 -8.56
CA ARG A 157 -9.62 1.65 -7.77
C ARG A 157 -10.68 0.92 -8.62
N TYR A 158 -10.70 1.15 -9.93
CA TYR A 158 -11.61 0.48 -10.85
C TYR A 158 -11.01 -0.77 -11.49
N ILE A 159 -9.76 -1.12 -11.18
CA ILE A 159 -9.19 -2.41 -11.56
C ILE A 159 -9.98 -3.50 -10.82
N THR A 160 -10.65 -4.38 -11.57
CA THR A 160 -11.48 -5.44 -10.99
C THR A 160 -10.63 -6.63 -10.55
N PRO A 161 -11.12 -7.44 -9.60
CA PRO A 161 -10.49 -8.72 -9.25
C PRO A 161 -10.24 -9.62 -10.45
N ASP A 162 -11.19 -9.69 -11.39
CA ASP A 162 -11.04 -10.46 -12.64
C ASP A 162 -9.88 -9.95 -13.50
N GLN A 163 -9.72 -8.62 -13.65
CA GLN A 163 -8.57 -8.06 -14.38
C GLN A 163 -7.23 -8.41 -13.73
N ILE A 164 -7.19 -8.44 -12.39
CA ILE A 164 -6.00 -8.86 -11.65
C ILE A 164 -5.72 -10.34 -11.90
N TYR A 165 -6.75 -11.19 -11.81
CA TYR A 165 -6.66 -12.64 -12.06
C TYR A 165 -6.21 -12.95 -13.50
N ASP A 166 -6.84 -12.36 -14.51
CA ASP A 166 -6.51 -12.58 -15.91
C ASP A 166 -5.07 -12.16 -16.21
N THR A 167 -4.66 -11.00 -15.70
CA THR A 167 -3.28 -10.52 -15.85
C THR A 167 -2.30 -11.45 -15.14
N PHE A 168 -2.66 -11.95 -13.96
CA PHE A 168 -1.87 -12.94 -13.24
C PHE A 168 -1.68 -14.22 -14.06
N MET A 169 -2.76 -14.79 -14.61
CA MET A 169 -2.70 -16.04 -15.38
C MET A 169 -1.85 -15.92 -16.65
N ILE A 170 -1.82 -14.75 -17.28
CA ILE A 170 -0.99 -14.47 -18.47
C ILE A 170 0.49 -14.33 -18.07
N GLU A 171 0.76 -13.62 -16.98
CA GLU A 171 2.10 -13.15 -16.68
C GLU A 171 2.85 -14.04 -15.69
N TYR A 172 2.17 -15.00 -15.07
CA TYR A 172 2.72 -15.88 -14.04
C TYR A 172 4.00 -16.59 -14.49
N THR A 173 4.94 -16.67 -13.55
CA THR A 173 6.18 -17.42 -13.69
C THR A 173 6.59 -17.95 -12.33
N GLU A 174 7.32 -19.06 -12.31
CA GLU A 174 7.71 -19.74 -11.08
C GLU A 174 8.53 -18.82 -10.16
N CYS A 175 8.04 -18.65 -8.93
CA CYS A 175 8.60 -17.80 -7.89
C CYS A 175 8.13 -18.29 -6.50
N ASP A 176 8.72 -17.74 -5.43
CA ASP A 176 8.34 -18.13 -4.06
C ASP A 176 7.07 -17.41 -3.60
N ALA A 177 6.84 -16.20 -4.11
CA ALA A 177 5.65 -15.42 -3.80
C ALA A 177 5.24 -14.48 -4.94
N VAL A 178 3.96 -14.13 -4.94
CA VAL A 178 3.37 -13.15 -5.85
C VAL A 178 2.91 -11.96 -5.01
N MET A 179 3.32 -10.78 -5.43
CA MET A 179 3.06 -9.52 -4.74
C MET A 179 2.19 -8.62 -5.61
N PHE A 180 1.01 -8.26 -5.10
CA PHE A 180 0.17 -7.22 -5.67
C PHE A 180 0.41 -5.91 -4.91
N SER A 181 1.20 -5.01 -5.48
CA SER A 181 1.55 -3.73 -4.88
C SER A 181 0.62 -2.63 -5.33
N CYS A 182 -0.35 -2.31 -4.48
CA CYS A 182 -1.00 -1.02 -4.33
C CYS A 182 -2.14 -1.17 -3.34
N THR A 183 -2.20 -0.28 -2.35
CA THR A 183 -3.24 -0.32 -1.33
C THR A 183 -4.62 0.09 -1.83
N ALA A 184 -4.74 0.61 -3.06
CA ALA A 184 -6.02 0.97 -3.69
C ALA A 184 -6.59 -0.16 -4.58
N LEU A 185 -5.91 -1.31 -4.68
CA LEU A 185 -6.42 -2.47 -5.41
C LEU A 185 -7.32 -3.32 -4.51
N TYR A 186 -8.40 -3.82 -5.09
CA TYR A 186 -9.28 -4.81 -4.47
C TYR A 186 -8.71 -6.22 -4.68
N THR A 187 -7.64 -6.55 -3.95
CA THR A 187 -6.87 -7.79 -4.16
C THR A 187 -7.40 -9.00 -3.43
N LEU A 188 -8.22 -8.85 -2.37
CA LEU A 188 -8.62 -9.98 -1.53
C LEU A 188 -9.38 -11.06 -2.30
N GLU A 189 -10.35 -10.65 -3.13
CA GLU A 189 -11.11 -11.56 -3.98
C GLU A 189 -10.22 -12.21 -5.04
N ALA A 190 -9.36 -11.43 -5.71
CA ALA A 190 -8.44 -11.96 -6.71
C ALA A 190 -7.47 -13.00 -6.11
N ILE A 191 -6.92 -12.74 -4.91
CA ILE A 191 -6.02 -13.67 -4.22
C ILE A 191 -6.74 -14.97 -3.87
N GLU A 192 -7.99 -14.90 -3.42
CA GLU A 192 -8.78 -16.10 -3.12
C GLU A 192 -9.05 -16.94 -4.38
N THR A 193 -9.42 -16.28 -5.48
CA THR A 193 -9.60 -16.93 -6.78
C THR A 193 -8.30 -17.59 -7.26
N ILE A 194 -7.15 -16.91 -7.14
CA ILE A 194 -5.84 -17.46 -7.52
C ILE A 194 -5.52 -18.73 -6.69
N ARG A 195 -5.70 -18.67 -5.37
CA ARG A 195 -5.40 -19.80 -4.46
C ARG A 195 -6.27 -21.03 -4.67
N THR A 196 -7.46 -20.85 -5.23
CA THR A 196 -8.40 -21.96 -5.47
C THR A 196 -8.24 -22.60 -6.85
N GLN A 197 -7.59 -21.90 -7.80
CA GLN A 197 -7.46 -22.35 -9.18
C GLN A 197 -6.03 -22.70 -9.61
N VAL A 198 -5.01 -22.38 -8.79
CA VAL A 198 -3.58 -22.64 -9.03
C VAL A 198 -2.98 -23.35 -7.83
#